data_AF-A0A923A387-F1
#
_entry.id   AF-A0A923A387-F1
#
_cell.length_a   1.000
_cell.length_b   1.000
_cell.length_c   1.000
_cell.angle_alpha   90.00
_cell.angle_beta   90.00
_cell.angle_gamma   90.00
#
_symmetry.space_group_name_H-M   'P 1'
#
loop_
_entity.id
_entity.type
_entity.pdbx_description
1 polymer ?
#
loop_
_entity_poly.entity_id
_entity_poly.type
_entity_poly.pdbx_seq_one_letter_code
_entity_poly.pdbx_strand_id
1 'polypeptide(L)'
;MEKKQWVFMLLIGWGMAAVSIQASEKKDIPDSVLELLNLDQCIAMALKKNQQRTVSALAVEIAKQQYEQAISSYWPKLMINAIGSRLDENPVLILPEDTSMYRIDGLTT
;
A
#
# COMPACT_ATOMS: atom_id res chain seq x y z
N MET A 1 -32.12 9.62 -10.80
CA MET A 1 -31.34 10.38 -9.81
C MET A 1 -29.88 9.93 -9.69
N GLU A 2 -29.36 9.05 -10.57
CA GLU A 2 -27.96 8.52 -10.50
C GLU A 2 -26.86 9.43 -11.06
N LYS A 3 -27.15 10.25 -12.08
CA LYS A 3 -26.09 11.02 -12.77
C LYS A 3 -25.42 12.09 -11.90
N LYS A 4 -26.12 12.59 -10.87
CA LYS A 4 -25.59 13.59 -9.93
C LYS A 4 -24.57 13.01 -8.94
N GLN A 5 -24.70 11.74 -8.56
CA GLN A 5 -23.75 11.09 -7.63
C GLN A 5 -22.42 10.78 -8.30
N TRP A 6 -22.43 10.40 -9.58
CA TRP A 6 -21.21 10.10 -10.32
C TRP A 6 -20.35 11.35 -10.57
N VAL A 7 -20.98 12.50 -10.85
CA VAL A 7 -20.31 13.80 -10.97
C VAL A 7 -19.69 14.24 -9.64
N PHE A 8 -20.34 13.95 -8.51
CA PHE A 8 -19.81 14.25 -7.18
C PHE A 8 -18.60 13.38 -6.83
N MET A 9 -18.58 12.09 -7.21
CA MET A 9 -17.41 11.23 -7.03
C MET A 9 -16.21 11.67 -7.88
N LEU A 10 -16.45 12.15 -9.11
CA LEU A 10 -15.38 12.62 -10.00
C LEU A 10 -14.75 13.92 -9.49
N LEU A 11 -15.55 14.82 -8.91
CA LEU A 11 -15.08 16.05 -8.27
C LEU A 11 -14.22 15.80 -7.01
N ILE A 12 -14.56 14.79 -6.21
CA ILE A 12 -13.79 14.44 -5.01
C ILE A 12 -12.46 13.75 -5.39
N GLY A 13 -12.47 12.90 -6.43
CA GLY A 13 -11.26 12.25 -6.94
C GLY A 13 -10.23 13.22 -7.53
N TRP A 14 -10.67 14.34 -8.12
CA TRP A 14 -9.77 15.33 -8.71
C TRP A 14 -9.25 16.37 -7.71
N GLY A 15 -10.03 16.66 -6.66
CA GLY A 15 -9.62 17.57 -5.58
C GLY A 15 -8.40 17.08 -4.79
N MET A 16 -8.13 15.78 -4.73
CA MET A 16 -6.96 15.23 -4.03
C MET A 16 -5.64 15.37 -4.80
N ALA A 17 -5.65 15.55 -6.13
CA ALA A 17 -4.41 15.70 -6.89
C ALA A 17 -3.77 17.10 -6.75
N ALA A 18 -4.53 18.12 -6.34
CA ALA A 18 -4.03 19.48 -6.21
C ALA A 18 -3.39 19.78 -4.84
N VAL A 19 -3.65 18.97 -3.81
CA VAL A 19 -3.14 19.17 -2.43
C VAL A 19 -1.80 18.45 -2.23
N SER A 20 -0.92 18.43 -3.24
CA SER A 20 0.45 17.91 -3.06
C SER A 20 1.53 18.73 -3.74
N ILE A 21 1.16 19.79 -4.47
CA ILE A 21 2.13 20.76 -4.97
C ILE A 21 1.97 22.04 -4.14
N GLN A 22 2.31 21.94 -2.86
CA GLN A 22 2.64 23.14 -2.09
C GLN A 22 3.98 23.64 -2.62
N ALA A 23 3.86 24.58 -3.56
CA ALA A 23 4.96 25.35 -4.11
C ALA A 23 5.80 25.89 -2.95
N SER A 24 7.10 25.54 -2.98
CA SER A 24 8.08 26.03 -2.03
C SER A 24 8.14 27.55 -2.12
N GLU A 25 7.63 28.22 -1.08
CA GLU A 25 7.81 29.65 -0.89
C GLU A 25 9.31 29.92 -0.76
N LYS A 26 9.89 30.53 -1.80
CA LYS A 26 11.28 31.00 -1.81
C LYS A 26 11.35 32.14 -0.80
N LYS A 27 11.65 31.80 0.45
CA LYS A 27 11.93 32.77 1.51
C LYS A 27 13.24 33.45 1.18
N ASP A 28 13.15 34.70 0.74
CA ASP A 28 14.31 35.52 0.43
C ASP A 28 15.10 35.73 1.73
N ILE A 29 16.28 35.12 1.78
CA ILE A 29 17.23 35.25 2.88
C ILE A 29 17.87 36.63 2.71
N PRO A 30 17.84 37.52 3.71
CA PRO A 30 18.49 38.82 3.60
C PRO A 30 20.00 38.61 3.41
N ASP A 31 20.59 39.28 2.41
CA ASP A 31 21.99 39.12 2.00
C ASP A 31 23.00 39.32 3.15
N SER A 32 22.63 40.06 4.20
CA SER A 32 23.43 40.25 5.41
C SER A 32 23.64 38.99 6.26
N VAL A 33 22.83 37.94 6.06
CA VAL A 33 22.96 36.66 6.77
C VAL A 33 23.95 35.73 6.07
N LEU A 34 24.13 35.88 4.75
CA LEU A 34 25.09 35.09 3.97
C LEU A 34 26.54 35.49 4.28
N GLU A 35 26.76 36.74 4.69
CA GLU A 35 28.07 37.28 5.04
C GLU A 35 28.60 36.79 6.41
N LEU A 36 27.75 36.16 7.24
CA LEU A 36 28.10 35.73 8.60
C LEU A 36 28.21 34.21 8.82
N LEU A 37 27.71 33.38 7.89
CA LEU A 37 27.76 31.92 8.04
C LEU A 37 29.01 31.34 7.40
N ASN A 38 29.79 30.58 8.18
CA ASN A 38 30.85 29.72 7.65
C ASN A 38 30.24 28.61 6.77
N LEU A 39 30.95 28.17 5.73
CA LEU A 39 30.53 27.12 4.79
C LEU A 39 29.98 25.88 5.49
N ASP A 40 30.65 25.44 6.56
CA ASP A 40 30.22 24.28 7.35
C ASP A 40 28.84 24.50 8.00
N GLN A 41 28.52 25.72 8.43
CA GLN A 41 27.23 26.06 9.01
C GLN A 41 26.14 26.05 7.94
N CYS A 42 26.45 26.52 6.73
CA CYS A 42 25.55 26.44 5.59
C CYS A 42 25.24 24.98 5.21
N ILE A 43 26.26 24.13 5.14
CA ILE A 43 26.10 22.69 4.85
C ILE A 43 25.28 22.00 5.94
N ALA A 44 25.58 22.25 7.22
CA ALA A 44 24.84 21.68 8.33
C ALA A 44 23.36 22.12 8.32
N MET A 45 23.08 23.39 8.03
CA MET A 45 21.72 23.92 7.93
C MET A 45 20.98 23.35 6.71
N ALA A 46 21.65 23.22 5.55
CA ALA A 46 21.10 22.59 4.37
C ALA A 46 20.75 21.12 4.67
N LEU A 47 21.66 20.33 5.24
CA LEU A 47 21.41 18.94 5.60
C LEU A 47 20.36 18.73 6.69
N LYS A 48 20.16 19.73 7.57
CA LYS A 48 19.11 19.70 8.59
C LYS A 48 17.73 20.03 8.02
N LYS A 49 17.64 20.96 7.08
CA LYS A 49 16.38 21.40 6.46
C LYS A 49 16.04 20.66 5.15
N ASN A 50 16.95 19.84 4.63
CA ASN A 50 16.73 19.12 3.38
C ASN A 50 15.65 18.05 3.57
N GLN A 51 14.46 18.31 3.00
CA GLN A 51 13.35 17.37 2.99
C GLN A 51 13.69 16.05 2.29
N GLN A 52 14.58 16.06 1.29
CA GLN A 52 15.03 14.83 0.61
C GLN A 52 15.78 13.89 1.56
N ARG A 53 16.47 14.43 2.56
CA ARG A 53 17.13 13.61 3.59
C ARG A 53 16.11 12.87 4.44
N THR A 54 15.04 13.56 4.84
CA THR A 54 13.93 12.94 5.59
C THR A 54 13.22 11.88 4.75
N VAL A 55 12.97 12.16 3.46
CA VAL A 55 12.39 11.19 2.53
C VAL A 55 13.29 9.96 2.36
N SER A 56 14.61 10.18 2.24
CA SER A 56 15.58 9.08 2.13
C SER A 56 15.61 8.22 3.40
N ALA A 57 15.55 8.84 4.59
CA ALA A 57 15.47 8.11 5.86
C ALA A 57 14.18 7.28 5.97
N LEU A 58 13.04 7.85 5.54
CA LEU A 58 11.78 7.12 5.49
C LEU A 58 11.83 5.94 4.51
N ALA A 59 12.46 6.11 3.34
CA ALA A 59 12.61 5.04 2.37
C ALA A 59 13.40 3.84 2.93
N VAL A 60 14.42 4.11 3.76
CA VAL A 60 15.15 3.05 4.47
C VAL A 60 14.26 2.31 5.45
N GLU A 61 13.45 3.02 6.25
CA GLU A 61 12.52 2.38 7.18
C GLU A 61 11.46 1.56 6.42
N ILE A 62 10.92 2.07 5.32
CA ILE A 62 9.97 1.33 4.47
C ILE A 62 10.61 0.04 3.94
N ALA A 63 11.85 0.09 3.45
CA ALA A 63 12.56 -1.08 2.97
C ALA A 63 12.76 -2.13 4.08
N LYS A 64 13.03 -1.68 5.30
CA LYS A 64 13.12 -2.56 6.47
C LYS A 64 11.78 -3.23 6.78
N GLN A 65 10.68 -2.47 6.77
CA GLN A 65 9.34 -3.01 7.00
C GLN A 65 8.93 -4.00 5.90
N GLN A 66 9.27 -3.72 4.64
CA GLN A 66 9.06 -4.65 3.53
C GLN A 66 9.81 -5.96 3.73
N TYR A 67 11.05 -5.89 4.22
CA TYR A 67 11.84 -7.06 4.54
C TYR A 67 11.21 -7.90 5.67
N GLU A 68 10.79 -7.25 6.76
CA GLU A 68 10.11 -7.93 7.88
C GLU A 68 8.80 -8.59 7.41
N GLN A 69 8.04 -7.91 6.55
CA GLN A 69 6.83 -8.46 5.92
C GLN A 69 7.13 -9.68 5.04
N ALA A 70 8.20 -9.63 4.25
CA ALA A 70 8.62 -10.75 3.41
C ALA A 70 8.95 -11.99 4.26
N ILE A 71 9.68 -11.81 5.37
CA ILE A 71 10.00 -12.91 6.30
C ILE A 71 8.74 -13.45 6.99
N SER A 72 7.79 -12.58 7.34
CA SER A 72 6.53 -13.02 7.95
C SER A 72 5.74 -14.00 7.07
N SER A 73 5.97 -13.98 5.75
CA SER A 73 5.33 -14.90 4.80
C SER A 73 5.80 -16.35 4.97
N TYR A 74 6.91 -16.59 5.68
CA TYR A 74 7.36 -17.93 6.04
C TYR A 74 6.51 -18.58 7.14
N TRP A 75 5.85 -17.77 7.97
CA TRP A 75 5.02 -18.26 9.08
C TRP A 75 3.56 -18.43 8.66
N PRO A 76 2.84 -19.41 9.22
CA PRO A 76 1.42 -19.57 8.96
C PRO A 76 0.64 -18.36 9.49
N LYS A 77 -0.31 -17.87 8.69
CA LYS A 77 -1.19 -16.76 9.07
C LYS A 77 -2.36 -17.29 9.88
N LEU A 78 -2.57 -16.74 11.08
CA LEU A 78 -3.74 -17.01 11.90
C LEU A 78 -4.84 -16.01 11.52
N MET A 79 -5.94 -16.50 10.95
CA MET A 79 -7.12 -15.69 10.62
C MET A 79 -8.38 -16.36 11.19
N ILE A 80 -9.23 -15.57 11.85
CA ILE A 80 -10.52 -16.03 12.36
C ILE A 80 -11.60 -15.53 11.41
N ASN A 81 -12.28 -16.46 10.74
CA ASN A 81 -13.36 -16.16 9.80
C ASN A 81 -14.65 -16.84 10.26
N ALA A 82 -15.77 -16.13 10.19
CA ALA A 82 -17.10 -16.66 10.45
C ALA A 82 -17.95 -16.51 9.19
N ILE A 83 -18.50 -17.62 8.68
CA ILE A 83 -19.36 -17.65 7.50
C ILE A 83 -20.69 -18.28 7.90
N GLY A 84 -21.78 -17.56 7.70
CA GLY A 84 -23.14 -18.09 7.83
C GLY A 84 -23.81 -18.04 6.47
N SER A 85 -24.25 -19.20 5.96
CA SER A 85 -25.05 -19.28 4.74
C SER A 85 -26.35 -20.02 5.04
N ARG A 86 -27.44 -19.60 4.38
CA ARG A 86 -28.71 -20.32 4.35
C ARG A 86 -28.97 -20.73 2.92
N LEU A 87 -29.13 -22.03 2.70
CA LEU A 87 -29.49 -22.62 1.42
C LEU A 87 -31.00 -22.89 1.47
N ASP A 88 -31.75 -22.25 0.58
CA ASP A 88 -33.20 -22.46 0.44
C ASP A 88 -33.50 -23.68 -0.46
N GLU A 89 -32.64 -23.93 -1.45
CA GLU A 89 -32.77 -25.03 -2.42
C GLU A 89 -31.85 -26.21 -2.08
N ASN A 90 -32.31 -27.42 -2.44
CA ASN A 90 -31.55 -28.66 -2.28
C ASN A 90 -30.34 -28.64 -3.22
N PRO A 91 -29.09 -28.77 -2.73
CA PRO A 91 -27.92 -28.78 -3.59
C PRO A 91 -27.97 -29.98 -4.53
N VAL A 92 -28.28 -29.74 -5.81
CA VAL A 92 -28.18 -30.76 -6.85
C VAL A 92 -26.70 -31.01 -7.12
N LEU A 93 -26.18 -32.10 -6.59
CA LEU A 93 -24.86 -32.63 -6.92
C LEU A 93 -24.92 -33.26 -8.32
N ILE A 94 -24.63 -32.47 -9.35
CA ILE A 94 -24.42 -33.01 -10.70
C ILE A 94 -23.03 -33.64 -10.71
N LEU A 95 -22.97 -34.96 -10.57
CA LEU A 95 -21.74 -35.74 -10.67
C LEU A 95 -21.53 -36.09 -12.15
N PRO A 96 -20.50 -35.53 -12.82
CA PRO A 96 -20.18 -35.94 -14.18
C PRO A 96 -19.66 -37.38 -14.17
N GLU A 97 -20.28 -38.25 -14.97
CA GLU A 97 -19.96 -39.69 -15.09
C GLU A 97 -18.48 -39.93 -15.42
N ASP A 98 -17.84 -38.98 -16.11
CA ASP A 98 -16.44 -39.05 -16.54
C ASP A 98 -15.42 -39.08 -15.38
N THR A 99 -15.84 -38.77 -14.14
CA THR A 99 -14.94 -38.63 -12.98
C THR A 99 -15.19 -39.60 -11.82
N SER A 100 -16.20 -40.47 -11.90
CA SER A 100 -16.62 -41.34 -10.79
C SER A 100 -16.03 -42.76 -10.81
N MET A 101 -15.25 -43.11 -11.83
CA MET A 101 -14.64 -44.44 -11.95
C MET A 101 -13.27 -44.49 -11.27
N TYR A 102 -13.24 -44.75 -9.96
CA TYR A 102 -12.01 -45.17 -9.28
C TYR A 102 -11.84 -46.68 -9.42
N ARG A 103 -11.11 -47.11 -10.46
CA ARG A 103 -10.61 -48.50 -10.59
C ARG A 103 -9.41 -48.67 -9.66
N ILE A 104 -9.62 -49.31 -8.51
CA ILE A 104 -8.51 -49.72 -7.63
C ILE A 104 -7.87 -50.95 -8.28
N ASP A 105 -6.75 -50.74 -8.97
CA ASP A 105 -5.89 -51.82 -9.43
C ASP A 105 -5.01 -52.31 -8.27
N GLY A 106 -5.15 -53.58 -7.88
CA GLY A 106 -4.21 -54.22 -6.96
C GLY A 106 -4.70 -55.32 -6.03
N LEU A 107 -5.98 -55.74 -6.06
CA LEU A 107 -6.44 -56.89 -5.28
C LEU A 107 -6.71 -58.11 -6.17
N THR A 108 -5.62 -58.78 -6.55
CA THR A 108 -5.64 -60.20 -6.92
C THR A 108 -4.54 -60.89 -6.13
N THR A 109 -4.93 -61.75 -5.19
CA THR A 109 -4.06 -62.72 -4.52
C THR A 109 -3.56 -63.76 -5.50
#